data_AF-A0A959SWE9-F1
#
_entry.id   AF-A0A959SWE9-F1
#
_cell.length_a   1.000
_cell.length_b   1.000
_cell.length_c   1.000
_cell.angle_alpha   90.00
_cell.angle_beta   90.00
_cell.angle_gamma   90.00
#
_symmetry.space_group_name_H-M   'P 1'
#
loop_
_entity.id
_entity.type
_entity.pdbx_description
1 polymer ?
#
loop_
_entity_poly.entity_id
_entity_poly.type
_entity_poly.pdbx_seq_one_letter_code
_entity_poly.pdbx_strand_id
1 'polypeptide(L)' 'MRNPNHNLLVLLKEKSLDKQAIETHVQSLHPILASVDTIVHFCTAHELVNRNRITNDPKKIIRETEYVRLRPFRFLINKN' A
#
# COMPACT_ATOMS: atom_id res chain seq x y z
N MET A 1 -1.47 2.56 -14.03
CA MET A 1 -1.08 2.82 -12.63
C MET A 1 -0.61 4.28 -12.54
N ARG A 2 -1.21 5.11 -11.68
CA ARG A 2 -0.77 6.51 -11.49
C ARG A 2 0.68 6.52 -11.01
N ASN A 3 1.49 7.44 -11.55
CA ASN A 3 2.92 7.55 -11.24
C ASN A 3 3.11 7.65 -9.70
N PRO A 4 3.82 6.71 -9.04
CA PRO A 4 3.98 6.69 -7.59
C PRO A 4 4.59 7.99 -7.04
N ASN A 5 5.40 8.67 -7.87
CA ASN A 5 5.98 9.97 -7.54
C ASN A 5 4.92 11.04 -7.31
N HIS A 6 3.76 10.96 -7.97
CA HIS A 6 2.69 11.96 -7.84
C HIS A 6 2.02 11.94 -6.46
N ASN A 7 1.91 10.78 -5.81
CA ASN A 7 1.27 10.69 -4.49
C ASN A 7 2.19 11.22 -3.37
N LEU A 8 3.50 10.98 -3.46
CA LEU A 8 4.48 11.51 -2.52
C LEU A 8 4.61 13.04 -2.60
N LEU A 9 4.52 13.61 -3.81
CA LEU A 9 4.55 15.05 -4.02
C LEU A 9 3.36 15.78 -3.40
N VAL A 10 2.20 15.14 -3.31
CA VAL A 10 1.01 15.72 -2.66
C VAL A 10 1.22 15.86 -1.15
N LEU A 11 1.86 14.88 -0.50
CA LEU A 11 2.19 14.93 0.94
C LEU A 11 3.23 16.01 1.28
N LEU A 12 4.13 16.33 0.35
CA LEU A 12 5.21 17.31 0.55
C LEU A 12 4.78 18.75 0.25
N LYS A 13 3.69 18.96 -0.50
CA LYS A 13 3.18 20.28 -0.88
C LYS A 13 2.64 21.13 0.29
N GLU A 14 2.41 20.54 1.45
CA GLU A 14 1.95 21.28 2.65
C GLU A 14 3.05 22.14 3.30
N LYS A 15 4.33 21.89 2.98
CA LYS A 15 5.44 22.76 3.37
C LYS A 15 5.97 23.44 2.12
N SER A 16 6.12 24.75 2.17
CA SER A 16 6.75 25.58 1.14
C SER A 16 8.24 25.24 1.00
N LEU A 17 8.53 24.07 0.45
CA LEU A 17 9.86 23.57 0.15
C LEU A 17 10.16 23.84 -1.32
N ASP A 18 11.43 24.17 -1.59
CA ASP A 18 11.95 24.28 -2.94
C ASP A 18 11.69 22.97 -3.73
N LYS A 19 11.26 23.09 -5.00
CA LYS A 19 10.88 21.94 -5.82
C LYS A 19 12.03 20.92 -5.95
N GLN A 20 13.26 21.42 -6.02
CA GLN A 20 14.46 20.58 -6.11
C GLN A 20 14.70 19.77 -4.82
N ALA A 21 14.47 20.39 -3.66
CA ALA A 21 14.56 19.71 -2.38
C ALA A 21 13.48 18.63 -2.26
N ILE A 22 12.25 18.93 -2.71
CA ILE A 22 11.14 17.96 -2.76
C ILE A 22 11.51 16.75 -3.62
N GLU A 23 12.00 16.95 -4.85
CA GLU A 23 12.38 15.84 -5.72
C GLU A 23 13.48 14.96 -5.11
N THR A 24 14.47 15.58 -4.47
CA THR A 24 15.55 14.87 -3.76
C THR A 24 15.00 14.03 -2.60
N HIS A 25 14.07 14.58 -1.82
CA HIS A 25 13.40 13.85 -0.74
C HIS A 25 12.53 12.69 -1.27
N VAL A 26 11.83 12.88 -2.39
CA VAL A 26 11.04 11.79 -3.01
C VAL A 26 11.97 10.68 -3.49
N GLN A 27 13.11 11.01 -4.10
CA GLN A 27 14.09 10.03 -4.55
C GLN A 27 14.67 9.21 -3.39
N SER A 28 14.94 9.82 -2.23
CA SER A 28 15.47 9.10 -1.07
C SER A 28 14.43 8.21 -0.38
N LEU A 29 13.14 8.57 -0.45
CA LEU A 29 12.04 7.74 0.07
C LEU A 29 11.69 6.55 -0.82
N HIS A 30 11.91 6.68 -2.13
CA HIS A 30 11.60 5.62 -3.09
C HIS A 30 12.20 4.25 -2.76
N PRO A 31 13.51 4.10 -2.45
CA PRO A 31 14.08 2.80 -2.10
C PRO A 31 13.50 2.23 -0.79
N ILE A 32 13.18 3.09 0.18
CA ILE A 32 12.59 2.68 1.46
C ILE A 32 11.20 2.09 1.19
N LEU A 33 10.37 2.80 0.42
CA LEU A 33 9.03 2.33 0.05
C LEU A 33 9.10 1.05 -0.78
N ALA A 34 10.02 0.97 -1.75
CA ALA A 34 10.21 -0.23 -2.56
C ALA A 34 10.61 -1.45 -1.71
N SER A 35 11.33 -1.26 -0.61
CA SER A 35 11.72 -2.35 0.30
C SER A 35 10.55 -2.95 1.09
N VAL A 36 9.52 -2.14 1.37
CA VAL A 36 8.35 -2.55 2.17
C VAL A 36 7.13 -2.85 1.32
N ASP A 37 7.03 -2.30 0.11
CA ASP A 37 5.91 -2.51 -0.82
C ASP A 37 6.05 -3.84 -1.58
N THR A 38 6.20 -4.93 -0.82
CA THR A 38 6.25 -6.29 -1.36
C THR A 38 4.97 -7.05 -1.03
N ILE A 39 4.60 -7.99 -1.88
CA ILE A 39 3.46 -8.88 -1.64
C ILE A 39 3.60 -9.63 -0.31
N VAL A 40 4.83 -9.96 0.09
CA VAL A 40 5.13 -10.64 1.35
C VAL A 40 4.79 -9.75 2.54
N HIS A 41 5.25 -8.50 2.56
CA HIS A 41 4.91 -7.55 3.62
C HIS A 41 3.41 -7.25 3.63
N PHE A 42 2.80 -7.10 2.45
CA PHE A 42 1.36 -6.90 2.33
C PHE A 42 0.56 -8.04 2.97
N CYS A 43 0.86 -9.30 2.63
CA CYS A 43 0.18 -10.46 3.20
C CYS A 43 0.50 -10.67 4.68
N THR A 44 1.66 -10.20 5.15
CA THR A 44 2.04 -10.26 6.57
C THR A 44 1.25 -9.25 7.38
N ALA A 45 1.09 -8.03 6.88
CA ALA A 45 0.39 -6.94 7.54
C ALA A 45 -1.14 -7.09 7.50
N HIS A 46 -1.70 -7.82 6.52
CA HIS A 46 -3.14 -7.94 6.35
C HIS A 46 -3.67 -9.32 6.71
N GLU A 47 -4.92 -9.36 7.17
CA GLU A 47 -5.73 -10.57 7.25
C GLU A 47 -7.01 -10.42 6.43
N LEU A 48 -7.46 -11.53 5.83
CA LEU A 48 -8.71 -11.56 5.08
C LEU A 48 -9.84 -12.05 5.99
N VAL A 49 -10.79 -11.17 6.24
CA VAL A 49 -12.02 -11.47 6.97
C VAL A 49 -13.15 -11.73 5.99
N ASN A 50 -13.91 -12.78 6.25
CA ASN A 50 -15.20 -13.04 5.64
C ASN A 50 -16.26 -13.28 6.73
N ARG A 51 -17.54 -13.42 6.33
CA ARG A 51 -18.68 -13.54 7.25
C ARG A 51 -18.47 -14.48 8.44
N ASN A 52 -17.77 -15.59 8.24
CA ASN A 52 -17.68 -16.66 9.24
C ASN A 52 -16.24 -16.95 9.69
N ARG A 53 -15.22 -16.38 9.04
CA ARG A 53 -13.81 -16.77 9.25
C ARG A 53 -12.85 -15.64 8.95
N ILE A 54 -11.73 -15.65 9.67
CA ILE A 54 -10.54 -14.84 9.43
C ILE A 54 -9.44 -15.76 8.88
N THR A 55 -8.64 -15.29 7.92
CA THR A 55 -7.52 -16.06 7.36
C THR A 55 -6.32 -15.18 7.03
N ASN A 56 -5.14 -15.66 7.40
CA ASN A 56 -3.83 -15.08 7.04
C ASN A 56 -3.22 -15.79 5.82
N ASP A 57 -4.00 -16.57 5.06
CA ASP A 57 -3.51 -17.32 3.90
C ASP A 57 -3.12 -16.37 2.75
N PRO A 58 -1.81 -16.26 2.40
CA PRO A 58 -1.35 -15.30 1.40
C PRO A 58 -2.01 -15.50 0.05
N LYS A 59 -2.28 -16.75 -0.36
CA LYS A 59 -2.90 -17.04 -1.66
C LYS A 59 -4.32 -16.49 -1.73
N LYS A 60 -5.05 -16.56 -0.61
CA LYS A 60 -6.42 -16.02 -0.54
C LYS A 60 -6.41 -14.50 -0.49
N ILE A 61 -5.49 -13.91 0.26
CA ILE A 61 -5.32 -12.45 0.34
C ILE A 61 -5.02 -11.88 -1.05
N ILE A 62 -4.02 -12.41 -1.75
CA ILE A 62 -3.63 -11.98 -3.09
C ILE A 62 -4.81 -12.12 -4.06
N ARG A 63 -5.51 -13.25 -4.04
CA ARG A 63 -6.68 -13.47 -4.91
C ARG A 63 -7.78 -12.42 -4.72
N GLU A 64 -8.01 -11.93 -3.50
CA GLU A 64 -9.00 -10.87 -3.30
C GLU A 64 -8.52 -9.50 -3.81
N THR A 65 -7.21 -9.27 -3.88
CA THR A 65 -6.63 -8.03 -4.45
C THR A 65 -6.69 -7.96 -5.98
N GLU A 66 -6.91 -9.09 -6.66
CA GLU A 66 -7.09 -9.13 -8.12
C GLU A 66 -8.40 -8.45 -8.57
N TYR A 67 -9.38 -8.33 -7.67
CA TYR A 67 -10.63 -7.64 -7.97
C TYR A 67 -10.46 -6.13 -7.79
N VAL A 68 -10.99 -5.34 -8.73
CA VAL A 68 -11.03 -3.86 -8.65
C VAL A 68 -11.68 -3.37 -7.35
N ARG A 69 -12.63 -4.15 -6.83
CA ARG A 69 -13.25 -3.96 -5.52
C ARG A 69 -13.35 -5.30 -4.82
N LEU A 70 -13.14 -5.31 -3.51
CA LEU A 70 -13.36 -6.50 -2.70
C LEU A 70 -14.79 -7.02 -2.90
N ARG A 71 -14.92 -8.34 -2.96
CA ARG A 71 -16.22 -8.98 -3.06
C ARG A 71 -17.06 -8.68 -1.81
N PRO A 72 -18.40 -8.69 -1.92
CA PRO A 72 -19.27 -8.45 -0.76
C PRO A 72 -18.91 -9.32 0.44
N PHE A 73 -18.90 -8.72 1.63
CA PHE A 73 -18.55 -9.37 2.89
C PHE A 73 -17.13 -9.96 2.93
N ARG A 74 -16.20 -9.40 2.14
CA ARG A 74 -14.77 -9.63 2.26
C ARG A 74 -14.10 -8.33 2.67
N PHE A 75 -13.25 -8.41 3.69
CA PHE A 75 -12.53 -7.27 4.22
C PHE A 75 -11.06 -7.63 4.38
N LEU A 76 -10.18 -6.76 3.93
CA LEU A 76 -8.76 -6.82 4.28
C LEU A 76 -8.56 -5.90 5.48
N ILE A 77 -8.20 -6.49 6.61
CA ILE A 77 -7.92 -5.75 7.84
C ILE A 77 -6.40 -5.65 7.98
N ASN A 78 -5.90 -4.45 8.18
CA ASN A 78 -4.49 -4.21 8.52
C ASN A 78 -4.30 -4.46 10.03
N LYS A 79 -3.28 -5.22 10.39
CA LYS A 79 -2.94 -5.60 11.77
C LYS A 79 -2.01 -4.60 12.48
N ASN A 80 -1.52 -3.58 11.77
CA ASN A 80 -0.66 -2.52 12.31
C ASN A 80 -1.45 -1.45 13.07
#